data_AF-A0A1S2KAA7-F1
#
_entry.id   AF-A0A1S2KAA7-F1
#
_cell.length_a   1.000
_cell.length_b   1.000
_cell.length_c   1.000
_cell.angle_alpha   90.00
_cell.angle_beta   90.00
_cell.angle_gamma   90.00
#
_symmetry.space_group_name_H-M   'P 1'
#
loop_
_entity.id
_entity.type
_entity.pdbx_description
1 polymer ?
#
loop_
_entity_poly.entity_id
_entity_poly.type
_entity_poly.pdbx_seq_one_letter_code
_entity_poly.pdbx_strand_id
1 'polypeptide(L)'
;MHHSPEPAAGEAAAVFKRGDFVLYRDPSRFWAGEPGHTFPCRVEKAWASGDYELTELKSLRPIYGALPQYMRLLPPADAMRDIDTAPLNGEGALEMTSAAMAWLARQDTRSVQGPRRAELPPQRG
;
A
#
# COMPACT_ATOMS: atom_id res chain seq x y z
N MET A 1 -36.90 -14.76 17.34
CA MET A 1 -35.51 -14.39 17.67
C MET A 1 -35.13 -13.23 16.77
N HIS A 2 -35.29 -12.00 17.25
CA HIS A 2 -34.97 -10.81 16.47
C HIS A 2 -33.46 -10.55 16.60
N HIS A 3 -32.72 -10.77 15.51
CA HIS A 3 -31.36 -10.24 15.39
C HIS A 3 -31.48 -8.73 15.23
N SER A 4 -31.23 -7.99 16.30
CA SER A 4 -30.90 -6.56 16.17
C SER A 4 -29.54 -6.47 15.46
N PRO A 5 -29.37 -5.62 14.44
CA PRO A 5 -28.05 -5.32 13.93
C PRO A 5 -27.27 -4.63 15.04
N GLU A 6 -26.16 -5.23 15.44
CA GLU A 6 -25.16 -4.60 16.30
C GLU A 6 -24.73 -3.29 15.62
N PRO A 7 -24.76 -2.14 16.31
CA PRO A 7 -24.28 -0.89 15.72
C PRO A 7 -22.82 -1.11 15.35
N ALA A 8 -22.50 -1.00 14.05
CA ALA A 8 -21.13 -0.93 13.59
C ALA A 8 -20.42 0.10 14.46
N ALA A 9 -19.41 -0.33 15.22
CA ALA A 9 -18.62 0.53 16.06
C ALA A 9 -18.13 1.68 15.18
N GLY A 10 -18.75 2.85 15.32
CA GLY A 10 -18.22 4.07 14.72
C GLY A 10 -16.83 4.21 15.30
N GLU A 11 -15.81 4.13 14.45
CA GLU A 11 -14.42 4.38 14.84
C GLU A 11 -14.42 5.67 15.65
N ALA A 12 -14.24 5.54 16.97
CA ALA A 12 -13.98 6.68 17.81
C ALA A 12 -12.77 7.37 17.18
N ALA A 13 -12.92 8.64 16.79
CA ALA A 13 -11.84 9.39 16.17
C ALA A 13 -10.62 9.28 17.09
N ALA A 14 -9.59 8.56 16.64
CA ALA A 14 -8.39 8.34 17.43
C ALA A 14 -7.82 9.72 17.76
N VAL A 15 -7.65 10.01 19.05
CA VAL A 15 -7.04 11.27 19.48
C VAL A 15 -5.54 11.11 19.33
N PHE A 16 -4.96 11.79 18.35
CA PHE A 16 -3.52 11.78 18.11
C PHE A 16 -2.84 12.85 18.97
N LYS A 17 -1.68 12.53 19.52
CA LYS A 17 -0.90 13.44 20.36
C LYS A 17 0.32 13.93 19.59
N ARG A 18 0.81 15.11 19.97
CA ARG A 18 2.10 15.61 19.48
C ARG A 18 3.19 14.57 19.76
N GLY A 19 3.99 14.28 18.75
CA GLY A 19 5.06 13.28 18.80
C GLY A 19 4.63 11.88 18.36
N ASP A 20 3.33 11.61 18.23
CA ASP A 20 2.87 10.33 17.69
C ASP A 20 3.34 10.15 16.25
N PHE A 21 3.70 8.92 15.90
CA PHE A 21 3.91 8.51 14.53
C PHE A 21 2.62 7.95 13.97
N VAL A 22 2.24 8.44 12.80
CA VAL A 22 1.02 8.05 12.09
C VAL A 22 1.34 7.66 10.67
N LEU A 23 0.58 6.72 10.14
CA LEU A 23 0.47 6.51 8.71
C LEU A 23 -0.58 7.49 8.18
N TYR A 24 -0.18 8.43 7.34
CA TYR A 24 -1.08 9.38 6.69
C TYR A 24 -1.34 8.96 5.25
N ARG A 25 -2.60 9.03 4.82
CA ARG A 25 -3.01 8.85 3.43
C ARG A 25 -3.42 10.20 2.86
N ASP A 26 -2.70 10.69 1.86
CA ASP A 26 -3.12 11.86 1.10
C ASP A 26 -4.37 11.49 0.27
N PRO A 27 -5.55 12.07 0.56
CA PRO A 27 -6.78 11.69 -0.13
C PRO A 27 -6.76 12.10 -1.60
N SER A 28 -6.21 13.28 -1.93
CA SER A 28 -6.15 13.78 -3.30
C SER A 28 -5.29 12.88 -4.17
N ARG A 29 -4.11 12.49 -3.68
CA ARG A 29 -3.20 11.58 -4.40
C ARG A 29 -3.75 10.16 -4.48
N PHE A 30 -4.39 9.68 -3.41
CA PHE A 30 -5.05 8.37 -3.40
C PHE A 30 -6.13 8.28 -4.48
N TRP A 31 -7.04 9.26 -4.54
CA TRP A 31 -8.13 9.25 -5.53
C TRP A 31 -7.63 9.49 -6.95
N ALA A 32 -6.52 10.20 -7.13
CA ALA A 32 -5.85 10.33 -8.41
C ALA A 32 -5.07 9.06 -8.83
N GLY A 33 -4.96 8.05 -7.96
CA GLY A 33 -4.19 6.83 -8.22
C GLY A 33 -2.67 7.05 -8.24
N GLU A 34 -2.18 8.15 -7.65
CA GLU A 34 -0.75 8.47 -7.65
C GLU A 34 0.02 7.59 -6.67
N PRO A 35 1.22 7.10 -7.04
CA PRO A 35 2.04 6.29 -6.14
C PRO A 35 2.52 7.09 -4.93
N GLY A 36 2.76 6.40 -3.81
CA GLY A 36 3.24 7.05 -2.59
C GLY A 36 2.20 7.99 -1.96
N HIS A 37 0.91 7.68 -2.12
CA HIS A 37 -0.20 8.40 -1.49
C HIS A 37 -0.38 8.04 0.00
N THR A 38 0.37 7.07 0.53
CA THR A 38 0.36 6.69 1.95
C THR A 38 1.78 6.66 2.47
N PHE A 39 2.08 7.37 3.56
CA PHE A 39 3.44 7.53 4.06
C PHE A 39 3.46 7.90 5.55
N PRO A 40 4.56 7.57 6.27
CA PRO A 40 4.66 7.85 7.69
C PRO A 40 4.93 9.34 7.96
N CYS A 41 4.27 9.86 8.99
CA CYS A 41 4.43 11.22 9.47
C CYS A 41 4.55 11.27 11.00
N ARG A 42 5.10 12.37 11.51
CA ARG A 42 5.02 12.74 12.94
C ARG A 42 3.96 13.82 13.14
N VAL A 43 3.14 13.70 14.17
CA VAL A 43 2.17 14.73 14.58
C VAL A 43 2.91 15.88 15.28
N GLU A 44 2.80 17.09 14.74
CA GLU A 44 3.41 18.29 15.33
C GLU A 44 2.42 19.04 16.22
N LYS A 45 1.17 19.14 15.76
CA LYS A 45 0.15 19.95 16.40
C LYS A 45 -1.26 19.44 16.08
N ALA A 46 -2.16 19.57 17.04
CA ALA A 46 -3.59 19.46 16.83
C ALA A 46 -4.22 20.86 16.90
N TRP A 47 -5.08 21.19 15.96
CA TRP A 47 -5.81 22.46 15.94
C TRP A 47 -7.21 22.31 16.55
N ALA A 48 -7.76 23.43 17.04
CA ALA A 48 -9.11 23.46 17.60
C ALA A 48 -10.20 23.10 16.57
N SER A 49 -9.91 23.26 15.28
CA SER A 49 -10.74 22.83 14.15
C SER A 49 -10.79 21.31 13.96
N GLY A 50 -9.95 20.53 14.67
CA GLY A 50 -9.93 19.07 14.63
C GLY A 50 -8.97 18.48 13.59
N ASP A 51 -8.29 19.31 12.81
CA ASP A 51 -7.21 18.93 11.90
C ASP A 51 -5.85 18.97 12.58
N TYR A 52 -4.87 18.34 11.94
CA TYR A 52 -3.52 18.17 12.45
C TYR A 52 -2.47 18.75 11.51
N GLU A 53 -1.37 19.23 12.10
CA GLU A 53 -0.13 19.46 11.40
C GLU A 53 0.76 18.25 11.53
N LEU A 54 1.26 17.78 10.40
CA LEU A 54 2.14 16.63 10.31
C LEU A 54 3.47 17.02 9.65
N THR A 55 4.53 16.31 9.97
CA THR A 55 5.78 16.32 9.21
C THR A 55 6.01 14.96 8.58
N GLU A 56 6.13 14.88 7.25
CA GLU A 56 6.47 13.64 6.55
C GLU A 56 7.90 13.20 6.91
N LEU A 57 8.10 11.94 7.29
CA LEU A 57 9.41 11.49 7.78
C LEU A 57 10.49 11.41 6.70
N LYS A 58 10.12 11.16 5.45
CA LYS A 58 11.08 11.02 4.34
C LYS A 58 11.57 12.36 3.82
N SER A 59 10.65 13.28 3.57
CA SER A 59 10.93 14.57 2.92
C SER A 59 11.11 15.73 3.90
N LEU A 60 10.72 15.53 5.18
CA LEU A 60 10.58 16.58 6.19
C LEU A 60 9.61 17.70 5.80
N ARG A 61 8.75 17.45 4.80
CA ARG A 61 7.75 18.41 4.35
C ARG A 61 6.62 18.52 5.39
N PRO A 62 6.18 19.74 5.75
CA PRO A 62 5.00 19.93 6.56
C PRO A 62 3.72 19.69 5.75
N ILE A 63 2.73 19.10 6.40
CA ILE A 63 1.37 18.89 5.90
C ILE A 63 0.42 19.56 6.88
N TYR A 64 -0.41 20.45 6.35
CA TYR A 64 -1.38 21.22 7.10
C TYR A 64 -2.78 20.71 6.80
N GLY A 65 -3.71 20.82 7.75
CA GLY A 65 -5.09 20.43 7.50
C GLY A 65 -5.31 18.93 7.43
N ALA A 66 -4.42 18.10 8.01
CA ALA A 66 -4.56 16.65 7.96
C ALA A 66 -5.77 16.21 8.79
N LEU A 67 -6.72 15.52 8.16
CA LEU A 67 -7.94 15.08 8.82
C LEU A 67 -7.74 13.71 9.48
N PRO A 68 -8.28 13.49 10.69
CA PRO A 68 -8.04 12.28 11.47
C PRO A 68 -8.49 10.99 10.77
N GLN A 69 -9.53 11.03 9.94
CA GLN A 69 -10.00 9.86 9.17
C GLN A 69 -9.01 9.38 8.09
N TYR A 70 -8.01 10.19 7.74
CA TYR A 70 -6.93 9.83 6.84
C TYR A 70 -5.62 9.51 7.57
N MET A 71 -5.68 9.41 8.90
CA MET A 71 -4.56 9.12 9.77
C MET A 71 -4.81 7.80 10.49
N ARG A 72 -3.76 7.00 10.63
CA ARG A 72 -3.77 5.80 11.47
C ARG A 72 -2.55 5.83 12.38
N LEU A 73 -2.74 5.62 13.68
CA LEU A 73 -1.60 5.50 14.59
C LEU A 73 -0.70 4.36 14.09
N LEU A 74 0.62 4.59 14.11
CA LEU A 74 1.60 3.57 13.78
C LEU A 74 2.16 3.02 15.10
N PRO A 75 1.69 1.86 15.59
CA PRO A 75 2.18 1.31 16.85
C PRO A 75 3.68 1.01 16.75
N PRO A 76 4.48 1.31 17.79
CA PRO A 76 5.90 1.00 17.77
C PRO A 76 6.20 -0.48 17.50
N ALA A 77 5.36 -1.40 17.99
CA ALA A 77 5.54 -2.83 17.74
C ALA A 77 5.42 -3.19 16.24
N ASP A 78 4.47 -2.58 15.53
CA ASP A 78 4.30 -2.78 14.10
C ASP A 78 5.44 -2.12 13.33
N ALA A 79 5.83 -0.90 13.71
CA ALA A 79 6.96 -0.20 13.09
C ALA A 79 8.28 -0.95 13.26
N MET A 80 8.56 -1.47 14.47
CA MET A 80 9.77 -2.27 14.74
C MET A 80 9.74 -3.59 13.99
N ARG A 81 8.58 -4.28 13.92
CA ARG A 81 8.44 -5.49 13.09
C ARG A 81 8.72 -5.20 11.62
N ASP A 82 8.18 -4.11 11.08
CA ASP A 82 8.44 -3.70 9.69
C ASP A 82 9.93 -3.42 9.46
N ILE A 83 10.63 -2.80 10.43
CA ILE A 83 12.08 -2.58 10.36
C ILE A 83 12.83 -3.92 10.39
N ASP A 84 12.50 -4.82 11.31
CA ASP A 84 13.18 -6.10 11.50
C ASP A 84 12.97 -7.05 10.30
N THR A 85 11.83 -6.94 9.63
CA THR A 85 11.45 -7.78 8.49
C THR A 85 11.67 -7.12 7.14
N ALA A 86 11.97 -5.81 7.11
CA ALA A 86 12.30 -5.12 5.88
C ALA A 86 13.53 -5.81 5.25
N PRO A 87 13.47 -6.18 3.96
CA PRO A 87 14.65 -6.65 3.25
C PRO A 87 15.56 -5.44 3.01
N LEU A 88 16.30 -5.04 4.05
CA LEU A 88 17.10 -3.83 4.05
C LEU A 88 18.18 -3.86 2.96
N ASN A 89 18.61 -5.05 2.52
CA ASN A 89 19.51 -5.31 1.38
C ASN A 89 19.42 -6.78 0.89
N GLY A 90 18.24 -7.41 0.92
CA GLY A 90 18.13 -8.87 0.73
C GLY A 90 18.42 -9.33 -0.72
N GLU A 91 19.24 -10.38 -0.87
CA GLU A 91 19.45 -11.12 -2.13
C GLU A 91 18.13 -11.47 -2.85
N GLY A 92 17.03 -11.61 -2.09
CA GLY A 92 15.68 -11.84 -2.60
C GLY A 92 15.11 -10.74 -3.51
N ALA A 93 15.55 -9.48 -3.43
CA ALA A 93 15.11 -8.44 -4.38
C ALA A 93 15.66 -8.70 -5.79
N LEU A 94 16.90 -9.19 -5.88
CA LEU A 94 17.53 -9.63 -7.12
C LEU A 94 16.90 -10.94 -7.62
N GLU A 95 16.62 -11.89 -6.72
CA GLU A 95 15.98 -13.16 -7.09
C GLU A 95 14.53 -12.98 -7.58
N MET A 96 13.74 -12.11 -6.95
CA MET A 96 12.36 -11.83 -7.39
C MET A 96 12.35 -11.11 -8.75
N THR A 97 13.31 -10.21 -8.98
CA THR A 97 13.52 -9.56 -10.29
C THR A 97 13.93 -10.59 -11.35
N SER A 98 14.84 -11.50 -11.01
CA SER A 98 15.29 -12.60 -11.89
C SER A 98 14.16 -13.55 -12.26
N ALA A 99 13.35 -13.97 -11.28
CA ALA A 99 12.20 -14.85 -11.50
C ALA A 99 11.12 -14.18 -12.36
N ALA A 100 10.84 -12.89 -12.13
CA ALA A 100 9.90 -12.12 -12.96
C ALA A 100 10.40 -11.96 -14.40
N MET A 101 11.69 -11.65 -14.59
CA MET A 101 12.31 -11.58 -15.92
C MET A 101 12.32 -12.93 -16.63
N ALA A 102 12.60 -14.02 -15.92
CA ALA A 102 12.55 -15.38 -16.48
C ALA A 102 11.13 -15.79 -16.89
N TRP A 103 10.11 -15.30 -16.19
CA TRP A 103 8.71 -15.52 -16.56
C TRP A 103 8.33 -14.73 -17.83
N LEU A 104 8.74 -13.47 -17.94
CA LEU A 104 8.53 -12.65 -19.16
C LEU A 104 9.21 -13.27 -20.39
N ALA A 105 10.47 -13.69 -20.25
CA ALA A 105 11.21 -14.35 -21.33
C ALA A 105 10.57 -15.68 -21.82
N ARG A 106 9.87 -16.40 -20.93
CA ARG A 106 9.09 -17.59 -21.30
C ARG A 106 7.83 -17.25 -22.10
N GLN A 107 7.24 -16.06 -21.90
CA GLN A 107 6.10 -15.61 -22.70
C GLN A 107 6.53 -15.18 -24.10
N ASP A 108 7.68 -14.52 -24.22
CA ASP A 108 8.23 -14.11 -25.52
C ASP A 108 8.64 -15.32 -26.38
N THR A 109 9.26 -16.33 -25.78
CA THR A 109 9.63 -17.56 -26.50
C THR A 109 8.42 -18.42 -26.90
N ARG A 110 7.34 -18.42 -26.11
CA ARG A 110 6.06 -19.07 -26.49
C ARG A 110 5.38 -18.38 -27.68
N SER A 111 5.65 -17.10 -27.89
CA SER A 111 5.12 -16.32 -29.02
C SER A 111 5.85 -16.62 -30.34
N VAL A 112 7.10 -17.10 -30.27
CA VAL A 112 7.90 -17.49 -31.45
C VAL A 112 7.59 -18.93 -31.90
N GLN A 113 7.09 -19.79 -31.01
CA GLN A 113 6.62 -21.14 -31.32
C GLN A 113 5.09 -21.19 -31.29
N GLY A 114 4.46 -20.49 -32.24
CA GLY A 114 3.06 -20.73 -32.56
C GLY A 114 2.84 -22.22 -32.86
N PRO A 115 1.70 -22.81 -32.46
CA PRO A 115 1.42 -24.21 -32.75
C PRO A 115 1.50 -24.40 -34.27
N ARG A 116 2.36 -25.31 -34.74
CA ARG A 116 2.21 -25.87 -36.08
C ARG A 116 0.77 -26.33 -36.18
N ARG A 117 0.00 -25.65 -37.02
CA ARG A 117 -1.38 -25.96 -37.38
C ARG A 117 -1.45 -27.47 -37.58
N ALA A 118 -2.09 -28.17 -36.65
CA ALA A 118 -2.35 -29.58 -36.80
C ALA A 118 -3.20 -29.73 -38.08
N GLU A 119 -2.62 -30.34 -39.11
CA GLU A 119 -3.34 -30.67 -40.34
C GLU A 119 -4.48 -31.62 -39.95
N LEU A 120 -5.72 -31.21 -40.26
CA LEU A 120 -6.89 -32.06 -40.07
C LEU A 120 -6.82 -33.24 -41.04
N PRO A 121 -7.10 -34.47 -40.61
CA PRO A 121 -7.11 -35.62 -41.49
C PRO A 121 -8.19 -35.49 -42.58
N PRO A 122 -7.96 -36.01 -43.80
CA PRO A 122 -8.88 -35.88 -44.91
C PRO A 122 -10.19 -36.60 -44.63
N GLN A 123 -11.30 -35.87 -44.70
CA GLN A 123 -12.66 -36.42 -44.65
C GLN A 123 -12.87 -37.25 -45.93
N ARG A 124 -13.05 -38.56 -45.77
CA ARG A 124 -13.41 -39.47 -46.87
C ARG A 124 -14.90 -39.26 -47.21
N GLY A 125 -15.16 -38.85 -48.45
CA GLY A 125 -16.46 -39.01 -49.11
C GLY A 125 -16.59 -40.38 -49.75
#